data_AF-A0A2N2XZK5-F1
#
_entry.id   AF-A0A2N2XZK5-F1
#
_cell.length_a   1.000
_cell.length_b   1.000
_cell.length_c   1.000
_cell.angle_alpha   90.00
_cell.angle_beta   90.00
_cell.angle_gamma   90.00
#
_symmetry.space_group_name_H-M   'P 1'
#
loop_
_entity.id
_entity.type
_entity.pdbx_description
1 polymer ?
#
loop_
_entity_poly.entity_id
_entity_poly.type
_entity_poly.pdbx_seq_one_letter_code
_entity_poly.pdbx_strand_id
1 'polypeptide(L)'
;MRRITVIVSVCLLFTIKAFCQPYGPLIFSEGISFEGNTSSCLRIDTSQTESIWIIGQPSKIFFDSAYSVTHAILTDSLNYYPPNNNSYFDLIIKNCSPYWWGEGIISFWHKYDTDTLRDGGYIEISYDGGNSWKNIIDDNTYMDFIPTNFYTHSDTLFDSTPAFSGHSDDWQYSQIYWFWDAMTKPVFDSLIVRFNFRNCFDFI
;
A
#
# COMPACT_ATOMS: atom_id res chain seq x y z
N MET A 1 -56.25 -37.93 -46.41
CA MET A 1 -55.65 -38.16 -45.08
C MET A 1 -54.41 -37.28 -44.95
N ARG A 2 -54.46 -36.29 -44.04
CA ARG A 2 -53.35 -35.41 -43.67
C ARG A 2 -52.18 -36.25 -43.15
N ARG A 3 -50.96 -36.01 -43.62
CA ARG A 3 -49.74 -36.51 -42.98
C ARG A 3 -48.87 -35.33 -42.57
N ILE A 4 -48.50 -35.40 -41.30
CA ILE A 4 -48.00 -34.34 -40.44
C ILE A 4 -46.50 -34.14 -40.70
N THR A 5 -46.11 -32.89 -40.94
CA THR A 5 -44.70 -32.46 -40.96
C THR A 5 -44.16 -32.53 -39.53
N VAL A 6 -43.17 -33.39 -39.28
CA VAL A 6 -42.41 -33.40 -38.03
C VAL A 6 -41.24 -32.44 -38.20
N ILE A 7 -41.34 -31.27 -37.59
CA ILE A 7 -40.19 -30.36 -37.40
C ILE A 7 -39.43 -30.88 -36.18
N VAL A 8 -38.28 -31.50 -36.41
CA VAL A 8 -37.33 -31.81 -35.33
C VAL A 8 -36.56 -30.51 -35.05
N SER A 9 -37.07 -29.71 -34.12
CA SER A 9 -36.29 -28.62 -33.52
C SER A 9 -35.21 -29.25 -32.64
N VAL A 10 -33.99 -29.35 -33.16
CA VAL A 10 -32.80 -29.60 -32.35
C VAL A 10 -32.44 -28.28 -31.66
N CYS A 11 -32.95 -28.08 -30.45
CA CYS A 11 -32.41 -27.08 -29.53
C CYS A 11 -31.02 -27.54 -29.10
N LEU A 12 -30.00 -27.08 -29.82
CA LEU A 12 -28.61 -27.16 -29.39
C LEU A 12 -28.43 -26.18 -28.22
N LEU A 13 -28.64 -26.69 -27.00
CA LEU A 13 -28.26 -26.00 -25.77
C LEU A 13 -26.72 -25.96 -25.71
N PHE A 14 -26.11 -24.90 -26.22
CA PHE A 14 -24.74 -24.54 -25.86
C PHE A 14 -24.75 -24.07 -24.41
N THR A 15 -24.44 -24.98 -23.48
CA THR A 15 -24.00 -24.55 -22.15
C THR A 15 -22.55 -24.10 -22.26
N ILE A 16 -22.36 -22.79 -22.44
CA ILE A 16 -21.07 -22.16 -22.17
C ILE A 16 -20.87 -22.29 -20.65
N LYS A 17 -20.15 -23.32 -20.22
CA LYS A 17 -19.53 -23.31 -18.90
C LYS A 17 -18.37 -22.34 -18.99
N ALA A 18 -18.67 -21.05 -18.85
CA ALA A 18 -17.66 -20.08 -18.44
C ALA A 18 -17.25 -20.49 -17.03
N PHE A 19 -16.19 -21.29 -16.93
CA PHE A 19 -15.43 -21.35 -15.69
C PHE A 19 -14.76 -19.99 -15.57
N CYS A 20 -15.41 -19.04 -14.89
CA CYS A 20 -14.65 -18.11 -14.09
C CYS A 20 -13.96 -19.00 -13.06
N GLN A 21 -12.71 -19.37 -13.29
CA GLN A 21 -11.92 -19.91 -12.20
C GLN A 21 -12.00 -18.84 -11.11
N PRO A 22 -12.50 -19.15 -9.90
CA PRO A 22 -12.21 -18.26 -8.80
C PRO A 22 -10.68 -18.20 -8.77
N TYR A 23 -10.14 -17.00 -8.90
CA TYR A 23 -8.73 -16.73 -8.60
C TYR A 23 -8.39 -17.55 -7.34
N GLY A 24 -7.24 -18.24 -7.37
CA GLY A 24 -6.91 -19.32 -6.44
C GLY A 24 -7.12 -18.96 -4.96
N PRO A 25 -7.04 -19.95 -4.05
CA PRO A 25 -7.29 -19.69 -2.63
C PRO A 25 -6.43 -18.52 -2.13
N LEU A 26 -7.00 -17.67 -1.26
CA LEU A 26 -6.26 -16.62 -0.57
C LEU A 26 -5.07 -17.25 0.15
N ILE A 27 -3.86 -16.94 -0.30
CA ILE A 27 -2.63 -17.60 0.17
C ILE A 27 -2.06 -16.88 1.39
N PHE A 28 -2.29 -15.57 1.49
CA PHE A 28 -1.80 -14.73 2.57
C PHE A 28 -2.74 -13.54 2.79
N SER A 29 -3.02 -13.24 4.05
CA SER A 29 -3.71 -12.02 4.46
C SER A 29 -3.25 -11.67 5.87
N GLU A 30 -2.88 -10.41 6.06
CA GLU A 30 -2.46 -9.87 7.34
C GLU A 30 -3.04 -8.47 7.51
N GLY A 31 -3.64 -8.22 8.68
CA GLY A 31 -4.08 -6.90 9.09
C GLY A 31 -3.20 -6.39 10.22
N ILE A 32 -2.73 -5.15 10.12
CA ILE A 32 -1.88 -4.51 11.12
C ILE A 32 -2.73 -3.48 11.86
N SER A 33 -3.16 -3.79 13.09
CA SER A 33 -3.96 -2.89 13.93
C SER A 33 -3.12 -2.00 14.84
N PHE A 34 -1.81 -2.23 14.92
CA PHE A 34 -0.88 -1.59 15.87
C PHE A 34 -1.20 -1.82 17.36
N GLU A 35 -2.09 -2.77 17.66
CA GLU A 35 -2.43 -3.18 19.03
C GLU A 35 -1.64 -4.44 19.45
N GLY A 36 -0.84 -4.36 20.52
CA GLY A 36 -0.16 -5.52 21.10
C GLY A 36 1.03 -6.04 20.27
N ASN A 37 1.15 -7.37 20.13
CA ASN A 37 2.26 -8.00 19.39
C ASN A 37 2.21 -7.55 17.92
N THR A 38 3.22 -6.78 17.52
CA THR A 38 3.34 -6.20 16.18
C THR A 38 3.42 -7.28 15.11
N SER A 39 2.80 -7.01 13.96
CA SER A 39 2.84 -7.83 12.75
C SER A 39 4.25 -8.30 12.39
N SER A 40 4.36 -9.52 11.87
CA SER A 40 5.64 -10.05 11.39
C SER A 40 6.13 -9.38 10.10
N CYS A 41 5.23 -8.70 9.39
CA CYS A 41 5.55 -7.88 8.23
C CYS A 41 6.06 -6.50 8.62
N LEU A 42 5.72 -5.97 9.80
CA LEU A 42 6.12 -4.61 10.20
C LEU A 42 7.54 -4.59 10.75
N ARG A 43 8.39 -3.73 10.16
CA ARG A 43 9.74 -3.46 10.67
C ARG A 43 9.95 -1.95 10.81
N ILE A 44 10.12 -1.51 12.05
CA ILE A 44 10.59 -0.16 12.37
C ILE A 44 12.10 -0.25 12.59
N ASP A 45 12.87 0.53 11.85
CA ASP A 45 14.33 0.53 11.99
C ASP A 45 14.75 1.28 13.25
N THR A 46 14.96 0.54 14.34
CA THR A 46 15.42 1.11 15.62
C THR A 46 16.92 1.40 15.65
N SER A 47 17.67 1.03 14.60
CA SER A 47 19.09 1.35 14.48
C SER A 47 19.33 2.76 13.94
N GLN A 48 18.35 3.34 13.24
CA GLN A 48 18.36 4.73 12.82
C GLN A 48 17.99 5.63 14.01
N THR A 49 19.00 6.27 14.61
CA THR A 49 18.83 7.15 15.79
C THR A 49 17.92 8.36 15.54
N GLU A 50 17.66 8.68 14.27
CA GLU A 50 16.83 9.81 13.84
C GLU A 50 15.45 9.38 13.32
N SER A 51 15.11 8.08 13.43
CA SER A 51 13.77 7.63 13.07
C SER A 51 12.73 8.17 14.05
N ILE A 52 11.68 8.78 13.51
CA ILE A 52 10.59 9.39 14.29
C ILE A 52 9.34 8.50 14.34
N TRP A 53 9.33 7.40 13.60
CA TRP A 53 8.18 6.51 13.55
C TRP A 53 8.01 5.75 14.87
N ILE A 54 6.86 5.96 15.51
CA ILE A 54 6.46 5.29 16.75
C ILE A 54 5.08 4.67 16.59
N ILE A 55 4.82 3.61 17.35
CA ILE A 55 3.46 3.09 17.56
C ILE A 55 2.92 3.73 18.83
N GLY A 56 1.83 4.48 18.72
CA GLY A 56 1.30 5.29 19.81
C GLY A 56 -0.16 5.67 19.62
N GLN A 57 -0.79 6.14 20.68
CA GLN A 57 -2.10 6.79 20.60
C GLN A 57 -1.91 8.24 20.12
N PRO A 58 -2.58 8.66 19.03
CA PRO A 58 -2.55 10.07 18.61
C PRO A 58 -3.15 11.00 19.67
N SER A 59 -2.59 12.18 19.85
CA SER A 59 -3.05 13.16 20.85
C SER A 59 -2.86 14.62 20.38
N LYS A 60 -2.79 14.85 19.07
CA LYS A 60 -2.73 16.19 18.46
C LYS A 60 -4.14 16.71 18.18
N ILE A 61 -4.27 18.01 17.91
CA ILE A 61 -5.58 18.63 17.59
C ILE A 61 -6.18 18.04 16.31
N PHE A 62 -5.39 17.92 15.24
CA PHE A 62 -5.88 17.34 13.98
C PHE A 62 -5.84 15.82 13.95
N PHE A 63 -4.82 15.23 14.59
CA PHE A 63 -4.60 13.80 14.70
C PHE A 63 -4.82 13.36 16.15
N ASP A 64 -6.09 13.32 16.55
CA ASP A 64 -6.56 13.13 17.94
C ASP A 64 -6.97 11.69 18.27
N SER A 65 -7.06 10.84 17.25
CA SER A 65 -7.51 9.46 17.35
C SER A 65 -6.92 8.62 16.23
N ALA A 66 -6.70 7.33 16.49
CA ALA A 66 -6.30 6.34 15.47
C ALA A 66 -7.54 5.85 14.69
N TYR A 67 -7.34 5.43 13.43
CA TYR A 67 -8.42 4.90 12.59
C TYR A 67 -8.99 3.61 13.16
N SER A 68 -8.11 2.67 13.52
CA SER A 68 -8.44 1.51 14.33
C SER A 68 -7.99 1.79 15.77
N VAL A 69 -8.94 2.14 16.64
CA VAL A 69 -8.63 2.48 18.04
C VAL A 69 -7.89 1.33 18.73
N THR A 70 -6.85 1.60 19.52
CA THR A 70 -6.38 2.88 20.08
C THR A 70 -5.09 3.46 19.46
N HIS A 71 -4.24 2.64 18.86
CA HIS A 71 -2.89 2.98 18.40
C HIS A 71 -2.80 3.07 16.88
N ALA A 72 -1.87 3.90 16.42
CA ALA A 72 -1.45 3.99 15.03
C ALA A 72 0.09 4.08 14.96
N ILE A 73 0.66 3.80 13.79
CA ILE A 73 2.03 4.22 13.48
C ILE A 73 2.03 5.69 13.05
N LEU A 74 2.92 6.49 13.64
CA LEU A 74 2.90 7.94 13.53
C LEU A 74 4.28 8.55 13.81
N THR A 75 4.50 9.79 13.38
CA THR A 75 5.81 10.48 13.49
C THR A 75 6.07 11.12 14.85
N ASP A 76 5.02 11.46 15.61
CA ASP A 76 5.07 11.87 17.02
C ASP A 76 3.62 11.94 17.53
N SER A 77 3.33 11.52 18.77
CA SER A 77 1.98 11.45 19.33
C SER A 77 1.45 12.79 19.83
N LEU A 78 2.32 13.75 20.14
CA LEU A 78 1.98 15.00 20.82
C LEU A 78 2.59 16.25 20.16
N ASN A 79 3.85 16.20 19.74
CA ASN A 79 4.61 17.33 19.21
C ASN A 79 4.68 17.33 17.68
N TYR A 80 5.13 18.44 17.09
CA TYR A 80 5.48 18.46 15.67
C TYR A 80 6.72 17.59 15.40
N TYR A 81 6.82 17.08 14.18
CA TYR A 81 8.01 16.39 13.73
C TYR A 81 9.22 17.35 13.72
N PRO A 82 10.44 16.87 14.04
CA PRO A 82 11.64 17.72 14.01
C PRO A 82 11.97 18.17 12.57
N PRO A 83 12.68 19.30 12.40
CA PRO A 83 13.14 19.73 11.08
C PRO A 83 14.19 18.76 10.51
N ASN A 84 14.32 18.71 9.18
CA ASN A 84 15.34 17.90 8.49
C ASN A 84 15.35 16.41 8.87
N ASN A 85 14.17 15.81 8.95
CA ASN A 85 13.99 14.39 9.11
C ASN A 85 13.93 13.67 7.76
N ASN A 86 14.56 12.50 7.72
CA ASN A 86 14.38 11.53 6.65
C ASN A 86 14.37 10.15 7.29
N SER A 87 13.19 9.58 7.49
CA SER A 87 13.04 8.31 8.19
C SER A 87 11.94 7.46 7.57
N TYR A 88 11.98 6.16 7.88
CA TYR A 88 11.05 5.22 7.29
C TYR A 88 10.68 4.07 8.24
N PHE A 89 9.60 3.38 7.88
CA PHE A 89 9.35 2.02 8.32
C PHE A 89 9.05 1.14 7.11
N ASP A 90 9.32 -0.16 7.27
CA ASP A 90 9.18 -1.14 6.20
C ASP A 90 8.04 -2.12 6.52
N LEU A 91 7.29 -2.48 5.47
CA LEU A 91 6.48 -3.69 5.42
C LEU A 91 7.22 -4.73 4.58
N ILE A 92 7.62 -5.83 5.20
CA ILE A 92 8.33 -6.95 4.57
C ILE A 92 7.36 -8.09 4.34
N ILE A 93 6.89 -8.21 3.10
CA ILE A 93 6.02 -9.29 2.66
C ILE A 93 6.93 -10.41 2.16
N LYS A 94 7.07 -11.46 2.96
CA LYS A 94 7.83 -12.66 2.57
C LYS A 94 7.16 -13.34 1.40
N ASN A 95 7.95 -14.05 0.62
CA ASN A 95 7.43 -14.90 -0.44
C ASN A 95 6.37 -15.87 0.11
N CYS A 96 5.12 -15.61 -0.29
CA CYS A 96 3.95 -16.37 0.16
C CYS A 96 3.32 -17.17 -0.99
N SER A 97 3.76 -16.97 -2.24
CA SER A 97 3.19 -17.61 -3.42
C SER A 97 4.26 -18.35 -4.22
N PRO A 98 4.09 -19.65 -4.50
CA PRO A 98 4.97 -20.36 -5.44
C PRO A 98 4.70 -19.99 -6.91
N TYR A 99 3.74 -19.09 -7.17
CA TYR A 99 3.28 -18.74 -8.51
C TYR A 99 3.76 -17.35 -8.92
N TRP A 100 4.04 -17.21 -10.20
CA TRP A 100 4.38 -15.92 -10.83
C TRP A 100 3.16 -15.02 -11.04
N TRP A 101 1.98 -15.63 -11.19
CA TRP A 101 0.72 -14.92 -11.36
C TRP A 101 -0.08 -14.96 -10.05
N GLY A 102 -0.75 -13.85 -9.77
CA GLY A 102 -1.57 -13.70 -8.60
C GLY A 102 -2.21 -12.33 -8.56
N GLU A 103 -2.86 -12.06 -7.44
CA GLU A 103 -3.39 -10.75 -7.12
C GLU A 103 -2.86 -10.39 -5.73
N GLY A 104 -2.54 -9.12 -5.53
CA GLY A 104 -2.12 -8.64 -4.23
C GLY A 104 -2.61 -7.23 -4.00
N ILE A 105 -3.01 -6.97 -2.77
CA ILE A 105 -3.58 -5.69 -2.38
C ILE A 105 -2.89 -5.26 -1.10
N ILE A 106 -2.39 -4.03 -1.10
CA ILE A 106 -2.01 -3.31 0.11
C ILE A 106 -2.94 -2.12 0.22
N SER A 107 -3.65 -2.03 1.34
CA SER A 107 -4.54 -0.91 1.61
C SER A 107 -4.33 -0.40 3.01
N PHE A 108 -4.45 0.90 3.20
CA PHE A 108 -4.24 1.55 4.48
C PHE A 108 -5.07 2.82 4.60
N TRP A 109 -5.38 3.17 5.85
CA TRP A 109 -5.93 4.46 6.20
C TRP A 109 -4.81 5.34 6.73
N HIS A 110 -4.75 6.59 6.28
CA HIS A 110 -3.74 7.56 6.71
C HIS A 110 -4.35 8.94 6.84
N LYS A 111 -3.77 9.76 7.71
CA LYS A 111 -4.12 11.16 7.92
C LYS A 111 -2.81 11.93 8.06
N TYR A 112 -2.71 13.08 7.40
CA TYR A 112 -1.46 13.84 7.36
C TYR A 112 -1.73 15.35 7.42
N ASP A 113 -0.84 16.03 8.15
CA ASP A 113 -0.78 17.48 8.28
C ASP A 113 0.69 17.86 8.30
N THR A 114 1.16 18.38 7.17
CA THR A 114 2.56 18.62 6.85
C THR A 114 2.72 20.03 6.31
N ASP A 115 3.91 20.61 6.47
CA ASP A 115 4.14 22.00 6.06
C ASP A 115 3.93 22.17 4.55
N THR A 116 3.33 23.29 4.20
CA THR A 116 3.11 23.78 2.83
C THR A 116 4.40 23.97 2.01
N LEU A 117 5.57 24.02 2.65
CA LEU A 117 6.89 24.01 1.99
C LEU A 117 7.28 22.64 1.40
N ARG A 118 6.29 21.76 1.27
CA ARG A 118 6.36 20.45 0.59
C ARG A 118 7.10 19.41 1.43
N ASP A 119 6.75 19.35 2.70
CA ASP A 119 7.05 18.22 3.60
C ASP A 119 6.03 17.12 3.39
N GLY A 120 6.40 15.86 3.61
CA GLY A 120 5.45 14.80 3.31
C GLY A 120 5.95 13.38 3.41
N GLY A 121 5.07 12.46 3.00
CA GLY A 121 5.34 11.03 3.00
C GLY A 121 5.19 10.42 1.62
N TYR A 122 6.13 9.58 1.23
CA TYR A 122 6.12 8.85 -0.02
C TYR A 122 6.39 7.37 0.23
N ILE A 123 6.07 6.55 -0.75
CA ILE A 123 6.16 5.10 -0.64
C ILE A 123 7.08 4.58 -1.73
N GLU A 124 8.02 3.76 -1.31
CA GLU A 124 8.93 3.07 -2.21
C GLU A 124 8.75 1.56 -2.12
N ILE A 125 9.15 0.87 -3.17
CA ILE A 125 9.15 -0.59 -3.21
C ILE A 125 10.51 -1.14 -3.62
N SER A 126 10.81 -2.34 -3.11
CA SER A 126 12.00 -3.11 -3.44
C SER A 126 11.63 -4.58 -3.62
N TYR A 127 12.12 -5.19 -4.71
CA TYR A 127 11.98 -6.61 -4.99
C TYR A 127 13.28 -7.41 -4.76
N ASP A 128 14.38 -6.75 -4.43
CA ASP A 128 15.73 -7.34 -4.39
C ASP A 128 16.37 -7.29 -3.00
N GLY A 129 15.54 -7.29 -1.95
CA GLY A 129 16.01 -7.26 -0.56
C GLY A 129 16.52 -5.90 -0.09
N GLY A 130 16.15 -4.82 -0.79
CA GLY A 130 16.47 -3.43 -0.43
C GLY A 130 17.70 -2.89 -1.15
N ASN A 131 18.19 -3.56 -2.20
CA ASN A 131 19.34 -3.11 -2.99
C ASN A 131 18.96 -2.01 -3.99
N SER A 132 17.72 -2.03 -4.51
CA SER A 132 17.16 -0.97 -5.34
C SER A 132 15.76 -0.59 -4.91
N TRP A 133 15.45 0.70 -5.06
CA TRP A 133 14.18 1.30 -4.66
C TRP A 133 13.63 2.12 -5.81
N LYS A 134 12.30 2.12 -5.92
CA LYS A 134 11.56 3.01 -6.81
C LYS A 134 10.38 3.58 -6.05
N ASN A 135 9.98 4.81 -6.38
CA ASN A 135 8.68 5.31 -5.94
C ASN A 135 7.59 4.37 -6.47
N ILE A 136 6.61 4.03 -5.63
CA ILE A 136 5.60 3.04 -5.96
C ILE A 136 4.74 3.44 -7.18
N ILE A 137 4.58 4.74 -7.45
CA ILE A 137 3.84 5.22 -8.64
C ILE A 137 4.64 5.06 -9.94
N ASP A 138 5.95 4.81 -9.83
CA ASP A 138 6.86 4.56 -10.95
C ASP A 138 7.10 3.08 -11.21
N ASP A 139 6.41 2.18 -10.49
CA ASP A 139 6.56 0.75 -10.73
C ASP A 139 5.84 0.32 -12.01
N ASN A 140 6.52 0.60 -13.11
CA ASN A 140 6.20 0.13 -14.45
C ASN A 140 6.75 -1.27 -14.74
N THR A 141 7.42 -1.89 -13.76
CA THR A 141 8.21 -3.08 -14.04
C THR A 141 7.27 -4.26 -14.31
N TYR A 142 6.13 -4.33 -13.61
CA TYR A 142 5.22 -5.49 -13.71
C TYR A 142 3.73 -5.21 -13.41
N MET A 143 3.28 -3.95 -13.36
CA MET A 143 1.96 -3.60 -12.82
C MET A 143 0.96 -3.09 -13.86
N ASP A 144 -0.24 -3.68 -13.89
CA ASP A 144 -1.46 -2.89 -14.07
C ASP A 144 -1.73 -2.20 -12.71
N PHE A 145 -1.08 -1.06 -12.51
CA PHE A 145 -1.13 -0.27 -11.28
C PHE A 145 -2.47 0.46 -11.19
N ILE A 146 -3.28 0.11 -10.18
CA ILE A 146 -4.54 0.82 -9.92
C ILE A 146 -4.48 1.46 -8.54
N PRO A 147 -3.89 2.67 -8.42
CA PRO A 147 -3.91 3.42 -7.18
C PRO A 147 -5.32 3.97 -6.91
N THR A 148 -5.74 3.92 -5.66
CA THR A 148 -6.90 4.69 -5.17
C THR A 148 -6.42 5.77 -4.22
N ASN A 149 -6.84 7.02 -4.45
CA ASN A 149 -6.51 8.22 -3.65
C ASN A 149 -5.01 8.39 -3.33
N PHE A 150 -4.17 8.14 -4.33
CA PHE A 150 -2.72 8.27 -4.20
C PHE A 150 -2.21 9.58 -4.79
N TYR A 151 -1.00 9.99 -4.41
CA TYR A 151 -0.32 11.12 -5.04
C TYR A 151 0.08 10.79 -6.48
N THR A 152 0.30 11.85 -7.27
CA THR A 152 0.73 11.81 -8.66
C THR A 152 2.11 12.45 -8.81
N HIS A 153 2.69 12.40 -10.02
CA HIS A 153 3.95 13.07 -10.33
C HIS A 153 3.91 14.61 -10.17
N SER A 154 2.74 15.23 -10.08
CA SER A 154 2.63 16.67 -9.78
C SER A 154 2.64 17.00 -8.29
N ASP A 155 2.32 16.03 -7.43
CA ASP A 155 2.28 16.19 -5.98
C ASP A 155 3.67 15.89 -5.43
N THR A 156 4.48 16.92 -5.21
CA THR A 156 5.93 16.73 -4.97
C THR A 156 6.41 17.41 -3.71
N LEU A 157 7.41 16.78 -3.08
CA LEU A 157 8.20 17.37 -1.99
C LEU A 157 9.11 18.51 -2.50
N PHE A 158 9.83 19.16 -1.58
CA PHE A 158 10.77 20.25 -1.88
C PHE A 158 11.89 19.83 -2.86
N ASP A 159 12.22 18.54 -2.90
CA ASP A 159 13.23 17.96 -3.80
C ASP A 159 12.66 17.33 -5.07
N SER A 160 11.38 17.60 -5.37
CA SER A 160 10.62 17.04 -6.50
C SER A 160 10.25 15.56 -6.38
N THR A 161 10.42 14.93 -5.21
CA THR A 161 9.96 13.55 -4.98
C THR A 161 8.42 13.48 -4.95
N PRO A 162 7.75 12.63 -5.75
CA PRO A 162 6.30 12.46 -5.67
C PRO A 162 5.85 11.91 -4.30
N ALA A 163 4.90 12.57 -3.64
CA ALA A 163 4.53 12.28 -2.26
C ALA A 163 3.14 12.82 -1.87
N PHE A 164 2.60 12.29 -0.76
CA PHE A 164 1.54 12.97 0.00
C PHE A 164 2.14 14.16 0.75
N SER A 165 1.54 15.34 0.64
CA SER A 165 1.98 16.57 1.30
C SER A 165 0.79 17.50 1.57
N GLY A 166 0.96 18.44 2.50
CA GLY A 166 -0.09 19.35 2.95
C GLY A 166 -1.02 18.74 3.99
N HIS A 167 -2.33 18.96 3.82
CA HIS A 167 -3.38 18.66 4.79
C HIS A 167 -4.42 17.72 4.18
N SER A 168 -4.71 16.59 4.85
CA SER A 168 -5.60 15.55 4.30
C SER A 168 -7.10 15.73 4.61
N ASP A 169 -7.49 16.80 5.33
CA ASP A 169 -8.82 17.09 5.91
C ASP A 169 -9.35 16.03 6.92
N ASP A 170 -9.36 14.77 6.52
CA ASP A 170 -9.71 13.62 7.37
C ASP A 170 -8.87 12.38 6.99
N TRP A 171 -9.23 11.22 7.55
CA TRP A 171 -8.70 9.93 7.16
C TRP A 171 -8.95 9.63 5.69
N GLN A 172 -7.86 9.40 4.97
CA GLN A 172 -7.86 8.99 3.57
C GLN A 172 -7.63 7.49 3.48
N TYR A 173 -8.37 6.83 2.58
CA TYR A 173 -8.13 5.44 2.22
C TYR A 173 -7.26 5.40 0.97
N SER A 174 -6.11 4.75 1.08
CA SER A 174 -5.20 4.50 -0.03
C SER A 174 -5.08 3.00 -0.30
N GLN A 175 -5.01 2.63 -1.56
CA GLN A 175 -4.83 1.24 -1.99
C GLN A 175 -3.87 1.15 -3.16
N ILE A 176 -3.00 0.15 -3.12
CA ILE A 176 -2.28 -0.37 -4.28
C ILE A 176 -2.80 -1.77 -4.60
N TYR A 177 -3.13 -1.99 -5.87
CA TYR A 177 -3.56 -3.28 -6.40
C TYR A 177 -2.60 -3.76 -7.48
N TRP A 178 -2.03 -4.95 -7.27
CA TRP A 178 -1.29 -5.71 -8.28
C TRP A 178 -2.26 -6.68 -8.94
N PHE A 179 -2.71 -6.35 -10.15
CA PHE A 179 -3.57 -7.20 -10.95
C PHE A 179 -2.75 -8.14 -11.83
N TRP A 180 -3.06 -9.44 -11.78
CA TRP A 180 -2.41 -10.50 -12.57
C TRP A 180 -0.89 -10.68 -12.36
N ASP A 181 -0.31 -10.02 -11.38
CA ASP A 181 1.08 -10.21 -10.97
C ASP A 181 1.15 -10.47 -9.47
N ALA A 182 1.85 -11.54 -9.09
CA ALA A 182 2.03 -11.85 -7.69
C ALA A 182 2.97 -10.80 -7.05
N MET A 183 2.59 -10.25 -5.89
CA MET A 183 3.41 -9.29 -5.12
C MET A 183 4.83 -9.81 -4.85
N THR A 184 4.95 -11.11 -4.61
CA THR A 184 6.23 -11.80 -4.46
C THR A 184 6.32 -12.89 -5.51
N LYS A 185 7.47 -13.01 -6.18
CA LYS A 185 7.71 -14.02 -7.22
C LYS A 185 8.63 -15.10 -6.66
N PRO A 186 8.61 -16.34 -7.19
CA PRO A 186 9.46 -17.43 -6.70
C PRO A 186 10.96 -17.12 -6.63
N VAL A 187 11.45 -16.19 -7.46
CA VAL A 187 12.86 -15.77 -7.49
C VAL A 187 13.19 -14.64 -6.52
N PHE A 188 12.18 -13.92 -6.02
CA PHE A 188 12.33 -12.86 -5.03
C PHE A 188 12.04 -13.42 -3.64
N ASP A 189 12.91 -13.08 -2.68
CA ASP A 189 12.77 -13.54 -1.30
C ASP A 189 11.64 -12.79 -0.57
N SER A 190 11.53 -11.48 -0.81
CA SER A 190 10.47 -10.64 -0.25
C SER A 190 10.19 -9.42 -1.12
N LEU A 191 8.97 -8.91 -1.02
CA LEU A 191 8.61 -7.55 -1.40
C LEU A 191 8.76 -6.68 -0.15
N ILE A 192 9.51 -5.59 -0.28
CA ILE A 192 9.61 -4.58 0.77
C ILE A 192 8.86 -3.34 0.29
N VAL A 193 7.92 -2.87 1.09
CA VAL A 193 7.21 -1.60 0.88
C VAL A 193 7.63 -0.65 2.00
N ARG A 194 8.28 0.44 1.63
CA ARG A 194 8.84 1.42 2.55
C ARG A 194 7.98 2.67 2.58
N PHE A 195 7.55 3.06 3.77
CA PHE A 195 6.86 4.30 4.02
C PHE A 195 7.87 5.31 4.53
N ASN A 196 8.22 6.28 3.69
CA ASN A 196 9.16 7.34 4.01
C ASN A 196 8.42 8.57 4.52
N PHE A 197 9.02 9.29 5.46
CA PHE A 197 8.68 10.65 5.83
C PHE A 197 9.90 11.54 5.61
N ARG A 198 9.70 12.69 4.97
CA ARG A 198 10.77 13.63 4.68
C ARG A 198 10.31 15.08 4.79
N ASN A 199 11.13 15.89 5.42
CA ASN A 199 10.98 17.35 5.47
C ASN A 199 12.32 18.06 5.32
N CYS A 200 12.27 19.35 5.00
CA CYS A 200 13.46 20.20 4.94
C CYS A 200 13.69 20.96 6.27
N PHE A 201 14.85 21.61 6.38
CA PHE A 201 15.13 22.56 7.46
C PHE A 201 14.72 23.94 6.98
N ASP A 202 13.89 24.67 7.72
CA ASP A 202 13.79 26.11 7.53
C ASP A 202 13.81 26.85 8.87
N PHE A 203 14.72 27.82 8.93
CA PHE A 203 14.73 28.86 9.95
C PHE A 203 13.60 29.84 9.62
N ILE A 204 12.57 29.87 10.46
CA ILE A 204 11.75 31.09 10.63
C ILE A 204 12.23 31.78 11.90
#